data_AF-J9EWV3-F1
#
_entry.id   AF-J9EWV3-F1
#
_cell.length_a   1.000
_cell.length_b   1.000
_cell.length_c   1.000
_cell.angle_alpha   90.00
_cell.angle_beta   90.00
_cell.angle_gamma   90.00
#
_symmetry.space_group_name_H-M   'P 1'
#
loop_
_entity.id
_entity.type
_entity.pdbx_description
1 polymer ?
#
loop_
_entity_poly.entity_id
_entity_poly.type
_entity_poly.pdbx_seq_one_letter_code
_entity_poly.pdbx_strand_id
1 'polypeptide(L)'
;MLRQSHLNDTIKVLHLAANNITLYDPITRNNQSFNQFCREFCNINEPVLQFYNAYMVQKWNVDNGDRPNPYLRLHYPISTLFGREISIQPYFFGVELYNGNETKEDIGEEREGMHQLFGNDTNIDLLVAWNETHPAVTNMKSAKMISLQLRALQNSQWSKDDMKQWEMNVVHFFENYQSEHLTVYVVSTTYIEEEMVRAGISLLPYLTAGFIIMCTCSVITVMVRAAYMHQNNIFKVFLAVMACATPLLACSTALAILFLCGMRFSSILCVIPFLVLSIGIDSSYLMIHEWQRVTKEIRDGEKKSGTVGHRMSEVLSEVGPAILISAITNILADAVGCFTSSPEIRLLCIGNLFSMFMAYLYQMSFYSGLMSVVGKFEIAAEKNEDNITNIAIQKTQVNIRKYSEITRKNSRFHDKSKLYISKYMRVYVNIIAHASIATLIIVLYITYIIISVWGITRMNISLTPQKLFAADSPLIKLDKLRIKYQIPFFTMAS
;
A
#
# COMPACT_ATOMS: atom_id res chain seq x y z
N MET A 1 17.72 29.49 -1.33
CA MET A 1 17.57 29.49 -2.80
C MET A 1 17.92 30.81 -3.49
N LEU A 2 17.88 31.99 -2.83
CA LEU A 2 18.14 33.29 -3.48
C LEU A 2 19.63 33.67 -3.65
N ARG A 3 20.56 32.87 -3.13
CA ARG A 3 22.00 33.13 -3.33
C ARG A 3 22.35 32.90 -4.79
N GLN A 4 23.26 33.72 -5.34
CA GLN A 4 23.69 33.62 -6.73
C GLN A 4 24.15 32.21 -7.11
N SER A 5 24.94 31.53 -6.27
CA SER A 5 25.38 30.16 -6.55
C SER A 5 24.22 29.16 -6.66
N HIS A 6 23.17 29.34 -5.87
CA HIS A 6 22.00 28.47 -5.89
C HIS A 6 21.11 28.75 -7.10
N LEU A 7 20.98 30.02 -7.51
CA LEU A 7 20.24 30.39 -8.72
C LEU A 7 20.96 29.93 -9.99
N ASN A 8 22.30 30.07 -10.06
CA ASN A 8 23.12 29.52 -11.15
C ASN A 8 22.90 28.01 -11.29
N ASP A 9 22.98 27.27 -10.17
CA ASP A 9 22.73 25.82 -10.16
C ASP A 9 21.29 25.48 -10.54
N THR A 10 20.30 26.31 -10.17
CA THR A 10 18.89 26.11 -10.53
C THR A 10 18.70 26.19 -12.05
N ILE A 11 19.31 27.20 -12.69
CA ILE A 11 19.25 27.37 -14.15
C ILE A 11 20.05 26.27 -14.86
N LYS A 12 21.19 25.84 -14.29
CA LYS A 12 21.94 24.68 -14.79
C LYS A 12 21.10 23.40 -14.77
N VAL A 13 20.37 23.14 -13.67
CA VAL A 13 19.43 22.00 -13.56
C VAL A 13 18.34 22.10 -14.63
N LEU A 14 17.75 23.28 -14.84
CA LEU A 14 16.74 23.50 -15.87
C LEU A 14 17.28 23.20 -17.28
N HIS A 15 18.47 23.68 -17.62
CA HIS A 15 19.09 23.41 -18.92
C HIS A 15 19.45 21.94 -19.11
N LEU A 16 19.94 21.25 -18.07
CA LEU A 16 20.23 19.82 -18.12
C LEU A 16 18.95 19.01 -18.35
N ALA A 17 17.88 19.34 -17.63
CA ALA A 17 16.60 18.67 -17.78
C ALA A 17 16.00 18.88 -19.19
N ALA A 18 16.18 20.07 -19.77
CA ALA A 18 15.59 20.42 -21.05
C ALA A 18 16.40 19.92 -22.28
N ASN A 19 17.72 19.81 -22.17
CA ASN A 19 18.61 19.54 -23.32
C ASN A 19 19.29 18.17 -23.28
N ASN A 20 19.64 17.65 -22.10
CA ASN A 20 20.53 16.49 -22.01
C ASN A 20 19.80 15.15 -22.11
N ILE A 21 18.52 15.13 -21.72
CA ILE A 21 17.70 13.92 -21.69
C ILE A 21 16.89 13.89 -22.99
N THR A 22 17.11 12.82 -23.77
CA THR A 22 16.51 12.68 -25.09
C THR A 22 15.45 11.59 -25.13
N LEU A 23 14.47 11.78 -25.99
CA LEU A 23 13.43 10.82 -26.36
C LEU A 23 13.64 10.45 -27.83
N TYR A 24 13.59 9.16 -28.16
CA TYR A 24 13.65 8.72 -29.54
C TYR A 24 12.31 9.01 -30.23
N ASP A 25 12.33 9.85 -31.26
CA ASP A 25 11.13 10.15 -32.05
C ASP A 25 11.05 9.23 -33.27
N PRO A 26 10.04 8.34 -33.37
CA PRO A 26 9.92 7.40 -34.48
C PRO A 26 9.68 8.08 -35.84
N ILE A 27 9.19 9.33 -35.86
CA ILE A 27 8.88 10.08 -37.09
C ILE A 27 10.18 10.61 -37.71
N THR A 28 10.97 11.32 -36.91
CA THR A 28 12.23 11.93 -37.36
C THR A 28 13.41 10.96 -37.32
N ARG A 29 13.22 9.77 -36.73
CA ARG A 29 14.24 8.73 -36.50
C ARG A 29 15.47 9.23 -35.75
N ASN A 30 15.30 10.29 -34.97
CA ASN A 30 16.36 10.95 -34.23
C ASN A 30 15.99 11.08 -32.75
N ASN A 31 17.01 11.11 -31.90
CA ASN A 31 16.84 11.43 -30.49
C ASN A 31 16.65 12.94 -30.35
N GLN A 32 15.48 13.33 -29.83
CA GLN A 32 15.12 14.72 -29.60
C GLN A 32 15.20 15.04 -28.11
N SER A 33 15.77 16.20 -27.75
CA SER A 33 15.69 16.72 -26.39
C SER A 33 14.30 17.31 -26.09
N PHE A 34 13.99 17.58 -24.82
CA PHE A 34 12.72 18.20 -24.43
C PHE A 34 12.44 19.49 -25.20
N ASN A 35 13.44 20.35 -25.38
CA ASN A 35 13.29 21.58 -26.16
C ASN A 35 13.01 21.36 -27.66
N GLN A 36 13.38 20.21 -28.20
CA GLN A 36 13.17 19.87 -29.61
C GLN A 36 11.80 19.23 -29.85
N PHE A 37 11.36 18.36 -28.94
CA PHE A 37 10.10 17.64 -29.11
C PHE A 37 8.89 18.36 -28.48
N CYS A 38 9.11 19.24 -27.50
CA CYS A 38 8.04 19.98 -26.85
C CYS A 38 7.41 21.01 -27.82
N ARG A 39 6.08 21.01 -27.91
CA ARG A 39 5.32 21.95 -28.75
C ARG A 39 4.58 23.02 -27.95
N GLU A 40 4.00 22.63 -26.83
CA GLU A 40 3.18 23.49 -25.97
C GLU A 40 3.70 23.47 -24.53
N PHE A 41 3.59 24.61 -23.84
CA PHE A 41 4.05 24.80 -22.45
C PHE A 41 5.55 24.59 -22.20
N CYS A 42 6.38 24.60 -23.24
CA CYS A 42 7.83 24.41 -23.15
C CYS A 42 8.52 25.52 -22.35
N ASN A 43 8.02 26.75 -22.51
CA ASN A 43 8.53 27.94 -21.83
C ASN A 43 7.84 28.18 -20.49
N ILE A 44 7.26 27.16 -19.86
CA ILE A 44 6.58 27.33 -18.58
C ILE A 44 7.53 27.80 -17.48
N ASN A 45 8.83 27.49 -17.54
CA ASN A 45 9.81 27.97 -16.55
C ASN A 45 10.46 29.32 -16.91
N GLU A 46 10.02 29.96 -18.00
CA GLU A 46 10.56 31.24 -18.47
C GLU A 46 10.54 32.35 -17.40
N PRO A 47 9.49 32.50 -16.55
CA PRO A 47 9.51 33.47 -15.45
C PRO A 47 10.71 33.31 -14.49
N VAL A 48 11.16 32.08 -14.23
CA VAL A 48 12.32 31.81 -13.37
C VAL A 48 13.61 32.24 -14.05
N LEU A 49 13.73 31.99 -15.36
CA LEU A 49 14.89 32.39 -16.15
C LEU A 49 14.98 33.92 -16.27
N GLN A 50 13.85 34.58 -16.51
CA GLN A 50 13.80 36.05 -16.58
C GLN A 50 14.09 36.69 -15.22
N PHE A 51 13.56 36.13 -14.14
CA PHE A 51 13.90 36.55 -12.78
C PHE A 51 15.39 36.40 -12.51
N TYR A 52 16.01 35.28 -12.89
CA TYR A 52 17.44 35.04 -12.75
C TYR A 52 18.28 36.07 -13.53
N ASN A 53 17.97 36.28 -14.81
CA ASN A 53 18.71 37.23 -15.65
C ASN A 53 18.62 38.65 -15.10
N ALA A 54 17.42 39.06 -14.68
CA ALA A 54 17.22 40.37 -14.08
C ALA A 54 17.88 40.49 -12.70
N TYR A 55 17.89 39.42 -11.89
CA TYR A 55 18.61 39.35 -10.62
C TYR A 55 20.11 39.53 -10.81
N MET A 56 20.70 38.86 -11.81
CA MET A 56 22.11 38.99 -12.13
C MET A 56 22.48 40.42 -12.54
N VAL A 57 21.68 41.06 -13.40
CA VAL A 57 21.90 42.45 -13.84
C VAL A 57 21.78 43.42 -12.66
N GLN A 58 20.71 43.29 -11.87
CA GLN A 58 20.47 44.18 -10.74
C GLN A 58 21.54 44.04 -9.65
N LYS A 59 21.95 42.80 -9.38
CA LYS A 59 23.03 42.50 -8.44
C LYS A 59 24.37 43.06 -8.93
N TRP A 60 24.69 42.92 -10.22
CA TRP A 60 25.93 43.46 -10.78
C TRP A 60 25.98 44.99 -10.70
N ASN A 61 24.87 45.69 -10.99
CA ASN A 61 24.79 47.14 -10.81
C ASN A 61 25.01 47.54 -9.34
N VAL A 62 24.33 46.86 -8.41
CA VAL A 62 24.45 47.12 -6.97
C VAL A 62 25.86 46.84 -6.45
N ASP A 63 26.47 45.72 -6.86
CA ASP A 63 27.83 45.34 -6.44
C ASP A 63 28.90 46.32 -7.00
N ASN A 64 28.61 47.01 -8.12
CA ASN A 64 29.46 48.06 -8.69
C ASN A 64 29.16 49.48 -8.16
N GLY A 65 28.16 49.64 -7.28
CA GLY A 65 27.74 50.95 -6.76
C GLY A 65 26.87 51.78 -7.71
N ASP A 66 26.40 51.20 -8.82
CA ASP A 66 25.47 51.84 -9.74
C ASP A 66 24.03 51.83 -9.20
N ARG A 67 23.22 52.78 -9.65
CA ARG A 67 21.81 52.84 -9.25
C ARG A 67 21.06 51.60 -9.78
N PRO A 68 20.19 50.98 -8.95
CA PRO A 68 19.35 49.87 -9.39
C PRO A 68 18.46 50.27 -10.57
N ASN A 69 18.28 49.39 -11.56
CA ASN A 69 17.49 49.70 -12.75
C ASN A 69 15.99 49.82 -12.37
N PRO A 70 15.33 50.97 -12.60
CA PRO A 70 13.94 51.17 -12.20
C PRO A 70 12.94 50.28 -12.95
N TYR A 71 13.33 49.77 -14.12
CA TYR A 71 12.52 48.87 -14.95
C TYR A 71 12.66 47.39 -14.54
N LEU A 72 13.55 47.06 -13.59
CA LEU A 72 13.77 45.72 -13.07
C LEU A 72 13.42 45.68 -11.58
N ARG A 73 12.14 45.45 -11.26
CA ARG A 73 11.65 45.33 -9.89
C ARG A 73 11.41 43.87 -9.55
N LEU A 74 12.34 43.29 -8.80
CA LEU A 74 12.34 41.87 -8.42
C LEU A 74 11.56 41.66 -7.12
N HIS A 75 10.25 41.87 -7.19
CA HIS A 75 9.36 41.68 -6.05
C HIS A 75 8.65 40.32 -6.09
N TYR A 76 8.41 39.77 -4.91
CA TYR A 76 7.46 38.68 -4.69
C TYR A 76 6.14 39.26 -4.16
N PRO A 77 4.96 38.80 -4.63
CA PRO A 77 4.72 37.66 -5.53
C PRO A 77 4.85 37.97 -7.04
N ILE A 78 4.82 39.24 -7.42
CA ILE A 78 4.84 39.71 -8.81
C ILE A 78 6.09 40.55 -9.03
N SER A 79 6.91 40.18 -10.01
CA SER A 79 8.08 40.94 -10.43
C SER A 79 7.77 41.74 -11.69
N THR A 80 8.26 42.97 -11.77
CA THR A 80 8.14 43.82 -12.97
C THR A 80 9.46 43.80 -13.73
N LEU A 81 9.46 43.23 -14.94
CA LEU A 81 10.62 43.14 -15.81
C LEU A 81 10.34 43.91 -17.10
N PHE A 82 11.09 45.00 -17.34
CA PHE A 82 10.92 45.87 -18.52
C PHE A 82 9.48 46.39 -18.69
N GLY A 83 8.84 46.78 -17.58
CA GLY A 83 7.46 47.27 -17.58
C GLY A 83 6.37 46.20 -17.71
N ARG A 84 6.74 44.91 -17.75
CA ARG A 84 5.79 43.79 -17.74
C ARG A 84 5.75 43.13 -16.37
N GLU A 85 4.56 42.89 -15.87
CA GLU A 85 4.34 42.17 -14.60
C GLU A 85 4.29 40.66 -14.83
N ILE A 86 5.09 39.92 -14.07
CA ILE A 86 5.21 38.48 -14.17
C ILE A 86 5.09 37.89 -12.77
N SER A 87 4.18 36.93 -12.59
CA SER A 87 4.03 36.22 -11.33
C SER A 87 5.13 35.17 -11.17
N ILE A 88 5.94 35.32 -10.12
CA ILE A 88 6.98 34.36 -9.72
C ILE A 88 6.50 33.42 -8.60
N GLN A 89 5.35 33.74 -8.01
CA GLN A 89 4.70 32.95 -6.96
C GLN A 89 4.60 31.43 -7.22
N PRO A 90 4.23 30.95 -8.43
CA PRO A 90 4.07 29.50 -8.64
C PRO A 90 5.40 28.72 -8.68
N TYR A 91 6.55 29.40 -8.64
CA TYR A 91 7.88 28.79 -8.68
C TYR A 91 8.62 28.91 -7.35
N PHE A 92 8.46 30.01 -6.60
CA PHE A 92 9.18 30.25 -5.35
C PHE A 92 8.30 29.96 -4.12
N PHE A 93 8.77 29.04 -3.28
CA PHE A 93 8.04 28.54 -2.11
C PHE A 93 8.83 28.71 -0.81
N GLY A 94 8.09 28.88 0.30
CA GLY A 94 8.67 29.18 1.61
C GLY A 94 9.40 30.53 1.62
N VAL A 95 8.77 31.56 1.05
CA VAL A 95 9.35 32.90 0.96
C VAL A 95 9.14 33.65 2.28
N GLU A 96 10.22 34.17 2.85
CA GLU A 96 10.21 35.10 3.97
C GLU A 96 10.49 36.50 3.41
N LEU A 97 9.64 37.48 3.71
CA LEU A 97 9.80 38.88 3.29
C LEU A 97 10.44 39.70 4.41
N TYR A 98 11.03 40.84 4.07
CA TYR A 98 11.46 41.81 5.08
C TYR A 98 10.23 42.44 5.76
N ASN A 99 10.24 42.51 7.10
CA ASN A 99 9.17 43.14 7.85
C ASN A 99 9.28 44.66 7.77
N GLY A 100 8.20 45.34 7.35
CA GLY A 100 8.15 46.81 7.24
C GLY A 100 8.23 47.58 8.57
N ASN A 101 8.45 46.90 9.70
CA ASN A 101 8.61 47.50 11.04
C ASN A 101 10.05 47.41 11.58
N GLU A 102 10.93 46.59 11.00
CA GLU A 102 12.38 46.61 11.32
C GLU A 102 13.07 47.88 10.77
N THR A 103 12.34 48.68 10.00
CA THR A 103 12.79 49.92 9.33
C THR A 103 12.42 51.20 10.10
N LYS A 104 11.78 51.12 11.28
CA LYS A 104 11.29 52.32 12.00
C LYS A 104 12.12 52.76 13.20
N GLU A 105 13.01 51.93 13.75
CA GLU A 105 13.65 52.25 15.03
C GLU A 105 14.96 53.05 14.93
N ASP A 106 15.53 53.29 13.75
CA ASP A 106 16.79 54.05 13.62
C ASP A 106 16.72 55.30 12.73
N ILE A 107 15.52 55.77 12.37
CA ILE A 107 15.35 57.00 11.57
C ILE A 107 14.77 58.08 12.47
N GLY A 108 15.58 58.49 13.44
CA GLY A 108 15.23 59.46 14.45
C GLY A 108 16.29 60.51 14.65
N GLU A 109 16.92 61.04 13.60
CA GLU A 109 17.56 62.36 13.66
C GLU A 109 17.89 62.90 12.26
N GLU A 110 17.81 64.24 12.14
CA GLU A 110 18.11 65.06 10.96
C GLU A 110 17.06 65.10 9.84
N ARG A 111 15.99 65.84 10.13
CA ARG A 111 15.07 66.39 9.13
C ARG A 111 15.09 67.91 9.17
N GLU A 112 16.10 68.53 8.56
CA GLU A 112 16.02 69.94 8.17
C GLU A 112 16.72 70.17 6.83
N GLY A 113 15.94 70.56 5.81
CA GLY A 113 16.47 71.16 4.59
C GLY A 113 16.34 70.37 3.29
N MET A 114 15.12 70.07 2.82
CA MET A 114 14.81 70.08 1.37
C MET A 114 13.30 70.00 1.09
N HIS A 115 12.50 70.89 1.67
CA HIS A 115 11.17 71.15 1.11
C HIS A 115 11.31 72.20 0.01
N GLN A 116 11.44 71.75 -1.24
CA GLN A 116 11.08 72.50 -2.46
C GLN A 116 11.63 71.71 -3.66
N LEU A 117 10.81 70.93 -4.36
CA LEU A 117 10.79 70.97 -5.83
C LEU A 117 9.78 70.05 -6.54
N PHE A 118 9.17 69.03 -5.92
CA PHE A 118 8.15 68.24 -6.63
C PHE A 118 6.97 67.85 -5.74
N GLY A 119 5.76 68.13 -6.25
CA GLY A 119 4.49 67.89 -5.57
C GLY A 119 4.04 66.43 -5.61
N ASN A 120 3.28 66.08 -4.57
CA ASN A 120 2.35 64.96 -4.40
C ASN A 120 2.42 63.80 -5.41
N ASP A 121 3.29 62.83 -5.12
CA ASP A 121 3.03 61.41 -5.35
C ASP A 121 3.55 60.61 -4.14
N THR A 122 2.74 60.55 -3.09
CA THR A 122 3.07 59.97 -1.77
C THR A 122 3.09 58.44 -1.74
N ASN A 123 3.59 57.77 -2.78
CA ASN A 123 3.80 56.32 -2.78
C ASN A 123 5.19 55.88 -3.29
N ILE A 124 6.09 56.81 -3.60
CA ILE A 124 7.37 56.50 -4.24
C ILE A 124 8.55 56.53 -3.26
N ASP A 125 8.41 57.17 -2.09
CA ASP A 125 9.49 57.27 -1.09
C ASP A 125 9.57 56.09 -0.10
N LEU A 126 8.69 55.09 -0.23
CA LEU A 126 8.79 53.82 0.53
C LEU A 126 9.76 52.80 -0.10
N LEU A 127 10.39 53.16 -1.22
CA LEU A 127 11.28 52.27 -1.98
C LEU A 127 12.77 52.65 -1.91
N VAL A 128 13.18 53.71 -1.19
CA VAL A 128 14.57 54.22 -1.29
C VAL A 128 15.34 54.32 0.05
N ALA A 129 14.77 53.91 1.18
CA ALA A 129 15.57 53.76 2.41
C ALA A 129 16.28 52.38 2.47
N TRP A 130 17.36 52.25 1.69
CA TRP A 130 18.23 51.07 1.66
C TRP A 130 19.41 51.31 2.62
N ASN A 131 19.69 50.32 3.46
CA ASN A 131 20.79 50.32 4.43
C ASN A 131 22.15 50.58 3.73
N GLU A 132 22.97 51.49 4.26
CA GLU A 132 24.22 52.03 3.66
C GLU A 132 25.34 51.00 3.41
N THR A 133 25.09 49.72 3.57
CA THR A 133 26.13 48.69 3.39
C THR A 133 25.90 47.77 2.21
N HIS A 134 24.66 47.40 1.86
CA HIS A 134 24.34 46.77 0.56
C HIS A 134 22.84 46.88 0.24
N PRO A 135 22.47 47.48 -0.90
CA PRO A 135 21.10 47.48 -1.33
C PRO A 135 20.56 46.04 -1.57
N ALA A 136 19.55 45.58 -0.81
CA ALA A 136 18.84 44.31 -1.05
C ALA A 136 18.11 44.25 -2.42
N VAL A 137 18.72 43.56 -3.39
CA VAL A 137 18.26 43.39 -4.79
C VAL A 137 16.78 42.99 -4.95
N THR A 138 16.18 42.37 -3.94
CA THR A 138 14.79 41.87 -3.94
C THR A 138 14.11 42.13 -2.60
N ASN A 139 12.78 42.20 -2.57
CA ASN A 139 12.00 42.29 -1.31
C ASN A 139 11.95 40.97 -0.51
N MET A 140 12.51 39.88 -1.04
CA MET A 140 12.58 38.58 -0.39
C MET A 140 13.83 38.47 0.50
N LYS A 141 13.64 38.14 1.78
CA LYS A 141 14.72 37.83 2.73
C LYS A 141 15.26 36.42 2.50
N SER A 142 14.38 35.44 2.31
CA SER A 142 14.78 34.08 1.99
C SER A 142 13.73 33.34 1.18
N ALA A 143 14.17 32.37 0.36
CA ALA A 143 13.29 31.41 -0.31
C ALA A 143 13.86 30.00 -0.07
N LYS A 144 13.01 29.07 0.38
CA LYS A 144 13.42 27.72 0.80
C LYS A 144 13.36 26.70 -0.33
N MET A 145 12.43 26.84 -1.28
CA MET A 145 12.23 25.87 -2.37
C MET A 145 11.90 26.58 -3.69
N ILE A 146 12.47 26.07 -4.79
CA ILE A 146 12.09 26.47 -6.15
C ILE A 146 11.50 25.24 -6.85
N SER A 147 10.33 25.38 -7.47
CA SER A 147 9.72 24.34 -8.30
C SER A 147 9.92 24.67 -9.77
N LEU A 148 10.45 23.71 -10.52
CA LEU A 148 10.51 23.75 -11.98
C LEU A 148 9.50 22.74 -12.53
N GLN A 149 8.85 23.06 -13.64
CA GLN A 149 7.83 22.21 -14.26
C GLN A 149 8.22 21.89 -15.69
N LEU A 150 8.26 20.60 -16.05
CA LEU A 150 8.35 20.18 -17.44
C LEU A 150 6.98 19.68 -17.85
N ARG A 151 6.34 20.39 -18.78
CA ARG A 151 5.03 20.02 -19.32
C ARG A 151 5.15 19.94 -20.84
N ALA A 152 4.69 18.82 -21.38
CA ALA A 152 4.57 18.63 -22.81
C ALA A 152 3.20 18.02 -23.12
N LEU A 153 2.58 18.43 -24.21
CA LEU A 153 1.39 17.77 -24.72
C LEU A 153 1.80 16.42 -25.33
N GLN A 154 1.08 15.35 -25.00
CA GLN A 154 1.35 14.04 -25.58
C GLN A 154 1.06 14.08 -27.09
N ASN A 155 2.06 13.72 -27.91
CA ASN A 155 1.85 13.50 -29.33
C ASN A 155 1.07 12.19 -29.55
N SER A 156 0.05 12.21 -30.41
CA SER A 156 -0.81 11.06 -30.67
C SER A 156 -0.08 9.86 -31.29
N GLN A 157 1.12 10.07 -31.85
CA GLN A 157 1.93 9.06 -32.52
C GLN A 157 2.98 8.40 -31.63
N TRP A 158 3.23 8.92 -30.42
CA TRP A 158 4.15 8.29 -29.48
C TRP A 158 3.43 7.26 -28.62
N SER A 159 4.10 6.15 -28.32
CA SER A 159 3.55 5.21 -27.36
C SER A 159 3.55 5.86 -25.97
N LYS A 160 2.56 5.48 -25.15
CA LYS A 160 2.55 5.87 -23.74
C LYS A 160 3.80 5.37 -23.03
N ASP A 161 4.31 4.21 -23.43
CA ASP A 161 5.48 3.58 -22.83
C ASP A 161 6.76 4.37 -23.11
N ASP A 162 6.91 4.94 -24.31
CA ASP A 162 8.07 5.77 -24.67
C ASP A 162 8.13 7.03 -23.79
N MET A 163 6.96 7.64 -23.55
CA MET A 163 6.86 8.82 -22.66
C MET A 163 7.15 8.44 -21.21
N LYS A 164 6.60 7.32 -20.72
CA LYS A 164 6.91 6.78 -19.39
C LYS A 164 8.41 6.54 -19.23
N GLN A 165 9.06 5.99 -20.25
CA GLN A 165 10.50 5.74 -20.23
C GLN A 165 11.30 7.04 -20.19
N TRP A 166 10.90 8.07 -20.94
CA TRP A 166 11.55 9.38 -20.85
C TRP A 166 11.40 10.01 -19.46
N GLU A 167 10.20 9.98 -18.86
CA GLU A 167 9.99 10.46 -17.49
C GLU A 167 10.88 9.74 -16.48
N MET A 168 11.02 8.42 -16.60
CA MET A 168 11.91 7.63 -15.75
C MET A 168 13.40 7.93 -15.99
N ASN A 169 13.80 8.16 -17.23
CA ASN A 169 15.17 8.59 -17.54
C ASN A 169 15.50 9.94 -16.88
N VAL A 170 14.54 10.86 -16.80
CA VAL A 170 14.71 12.13 -16.07
C VAL A 170 14.95 11.86 -14.58
N VAL A 171 14.16 10.98 -13.97
CA VAL A 171 14.32 10.61 -12.56
C VAL A 171 15.70 10.00 -12.32
N HIS A 172 16.10 8.98 -13.08
CA HIS A 172 17.39 8.31 -12.90
C HIS A 172 18.58 9.21 -13.15
N PHE A 173 18.47 10.17 -14.09
CA PHE A 173 19.50 11.16 -14.31
C PHE A 173 19.70 12.04 -13.07
N PHE A 174 18.61 12.51 -12.45
CA PHE A 174 18.68 13.40 -11.29
C PHE A 174 18.88 12.67 -9.95
N GLU A 175 18.58 11.37 -9.85
CA GLU A 175 18.94 10.55 -8.69
C GLU A 175 20.47 10.44 -8.52
N ASN A 176 21.19 10.31 -9.64
CA ASN A 176 22.66 10.25 -9.65
C ASN A 176 23.33 11.63 -9.70
N TYR A 177 22.58 12.68 -10.00
CA TYR A 177 23.10 14.04 -10.11
C TYR A 177 23.32 14.65 -8.72
N GLN A 178 24.58 14.95 -8.41
CA GLN A 178 24.96 15.68 -7.20
C GLN A 178 25.34 17.12 -7.58
N SER A 179 24.57 18.11 -7.09
CA SER A 179 24.94 19.52 -7.14
C SER A 179 25.63 19.93 -5.83
N GLU A 180 26.56 20.88 -5.92
CA GLU A 180 27.30 21.39 -4.75
C GLU A 180 26.42 22.20 -3.79
N HIS A 181 25.30 22.74 -4.27
CA HIS A 181 24.46 23.68 -3.52
C HIS A 181 22.99 23.28 -3.45
N LEU A 182 22.52 22.38 -4.32
CA LEU A 182 21.10 22.01 -4.42
C LEU A 182 20.89 20.50 -4.26
N THR A 183 19.86 20.16 -3.49
CA THR A 183 19.27 18.82 -3.50
C THR A 183 18.09 18.82 -4.46
N VAL A 184 18.20 18.11 -5.57
CA VAL A 184 17.16 18.04 -6.60
C VAL A 184 16.25 16.85 -6.31
N TYR A 185 14.94 17.08 -6.34
CA TYR A 185 13.93 16.02 -6.26
C TYR A 185 13.06 16.09 -7.50
N VAL A 186 12.92 14.97 -8.19
CA VAL A 186 12.06 14.83 -9.37
C VAL A 186 10.79 14.09 -8.97
N VAL A 187 9.66 14.53 -9.49
CA VAL A 187 8.39 13.83 -9.36
C VAL A 187 7.71 13.76 -10.71
N SER A 188 7.29 12.56 -11.07
CA SER A 188 6.42 12.31 -12.22
C SER A 188 5.32 11.33 -11.84
N THR A 189 4.24 11.28 -12.62
CA THR A 189 3.18 10.29 -12.46
C THR A 189 3.71 8.87 -12.63
N THR A 190 4.60 8.65 -13.61
CA THR A 190 5.22 7.33 -13.84
C THR A 190 6.10 6.90 -12.69
N TYR A 191 6.87 7.82 -12.09
CA TYR A 191 7.72 7.51 -10.95
C TYR A 191 6.91 7.13 -9.70
N ILE A 192 5.80 7.82 -9.47
CA ILE A 192 4.87 7.47 -8.39
C ILE A 192 4.29 6.07 -8.62
N GLU A 193 3.86 5.77 -9.85
CA GLU A 193 3.36 4.43 -10.21
C GLU A 193 4.43 3.36 -9.94
N GLU A 194 5.67 3.55 -10.39
CA GLU A 194 6.75 2.58 -10.24
C GLU A 194 7.14 2.36 -8.76
N GLU A 195 7.29 3.43 -7.98
CA GLU A 195 7.58 3.32 -6.55
C GLU A 195 6.44 2.64 -5.77
N MET A 196 5.19 2.86 -6.17
CA MET A 196 4.05 2.12 -5.62
C MET A 196 4.11 0.62 -5.97
N VAL A 197 4.49 0.27 -7.20
CA VAL A 197 4.67 -1.14 -7.61
C VAL A 197 5.84 -1.78 -6.86
N ARG A 198 6.96 -1.06 -6.69
CA ARG A 198 8.11 -1.49 -5.89
C ARG A 198 7.72 -1.79 -4.45
N ALA A 199 6.92 -0.91 -3.83
CA ALA A 199 6.35 -1.16 -2.51
C ALA A 199 5.49 -2.43 -2.47
N GLY A 200 4.66 -2.66 -3.51
CA GLY A 200 3.88 -3.89 -3.65
C GLY A 200 4.74 -5.16 -3.76
N ILE A 201 5.79 -5.14 -4.60
CA ILE A 201 6.71 -6.28 -4.78
C ILE A 201 7.48 -6.58 -3.48
N SER A 202 7.80 -5.55 -2.68
CA SER A 202 8.44 -5.74 -1.38
C SER A 202 7.60 -6.57 -0.39
N LEU A 203 6.29 -6.72 -0.63
CA LEU A 203 5.39 -7.57 0.17
C LEU A 203 5.46 -9.06 -0.21
N LEU A 204 5.91 -9.38 -1.43
CA LEU A 204 5.98 -10.77 -1.93
C LEU A 204 6.80 -11.74 -1.04
N PRO A 205 8.00 -11.40 -0.52
CA PRO A 205 8.73 -12.31 0.37
C PRO A 205 7.99 -12.56 1.69
N TYR A 206 7.18 -11.62 2.17
CA TYR A 206 6.35 -11.84 3.35
C TYR A 206 5.19 -12.80 3.05
N LEU A 207 4.70 -12.83 1.80
CA LEU A 207 3.69 -13.79 1.35
C LEU A 207 4.24 -15.21 1.40
N THR A 208 5.44 -15.42 0.86
CA THR A 208 6.06 -16.74 0.85
C THR A 208 6.37 -17.22 2.26
N ALA A 209 6.91 -16.34 3.12
CA ALA A 209 7.14 -16.65 4.54
C ALA A 209 5.83 -16.98 5.27
N GLY A 210 4.79 -16.17 5.10
CA GLY A 210 3.47 -16.39 5.68
C GLY A 210 2.85 -17.71 5.21
N PHE A 211 2.97 -18.05 3.93
CA PHE A 211 2.50 -19.31 3.38
C PHE A 211 3.22 -20.52 4.01
N ILE A 212 4.54 -20.46 4.21
CA ILE A 212 5.30 -21.54 4.86
C ILE A 212 4.87 -21.70 6.33
N ILE A 213 4.69 -20.60 7.06
CA ILE A 213 4.22 -20.64 8.46
C ILE A 213 2.82 -21.25 8.54
N MET A 214 1.90 -20.82 7.67
CA MET A 214 0.55 -21.38 7.62
C MET A 214 0.56 -22.86 7.23
N CYS A 215 1.35 -23.27 6.24
CA CYS A 215 1.47 -24.68 5.84
C CYS A 215 2.05 -25.56 6.95
N THR A 216 3.09 -25.10 7.65
CA THR A 216 3.67 -25.87 8.77
C THR A 216 2.67 -26.02 9.92
N CYS A 217 1.99 -24.93 10.30
CA CYS A 217 0.92 -24.98 11.30
C CYS A 217 -0.25 -25.89 10.86
N SER A 218 -0.64 -25.81 9.59
CA SER A 218 -1.65 -26.67 8.95
C SER A 218 -1.33 -28.14 9.12
N VAL A 219 -0.13 -28.54 8.69
CA VAL A 219 0.32 -29.92 8.72
C VAL A 219 0.40 -30.42 10.16
N ILE A 220 0.97 -29.63 11.08
CA ILE A 220 1.06 -30.01 12.50
C ILE A 220 -0.34 -30.21 13.09
N THR A 221 -1.26 -29.26 12.87
CA THR A 221 -2.61 -29.32 13.44
C THR A 221 -3.41 -30.50 12.90
N VAL A 222 -3.40 -30.71 11.59
CA VAL A 222 -4.07 -31.84 10.93
C VAL A 222 -3.47 -33.17 11.37
N MET A 223 -2.14 -33.26 11.51
CA MET A 223 -1.46 -34.48 11.95
C MET A 223 -1.68 -34.78 13.44
N VAL A 224 -1.70 -33.77 14.32
CA VAL A 224 -2.04 -33.95 15.74
C VAL A 224 -3.47 -34.49 15.89
N ARG A 225 -4.41 -33.93 15.13
CA ARG A 225 -5.80 -34.43 15.09
C ARG A 225 -5.89 -35.83 14.48
N ALA A 226 -5.18 -36.10 13.40
CA ALA A 226 -5.11 -37.42 12.78
C ALA A 226 -4.54 -38.47 13.74
N ALA A 227 -3.51 -38.12 14.51
CA ALA A 227 -2.94 -38.96 15.56
C ALA A 227 -3.94 -39.19 16.71
N TYR A 228 -4.66 -38.14 17.13
CA TYR A 228 -5.73 -38.23 18.12
C TYR A 228 -6.88 -39.14 17.66
N MET A 229 -7.27 -39.09 16.38
CA MET A 229 -8.32 -39.94 15.80
C MET A 229 -7.82 -41.29 15.28
N HIS A 230 -6.55 -41.65 15.48
CA HIS A 230 -5.93 -42.88 14.99
C HIS A 230 -6.08 -43.12 13.48
N GLN A 231 -5.82 -42.08 12.70
CA GLN A 231 -5.84 -42.15 11.23
C GLN A 231 -4.59 -41.44 10.69
N ASN A 232 -3.41 -41.89 11.12
CA ASN A 232 -2.14 -41.27 10.75
C ASN A 232 -1.72 -41.70 9.35
N ASN A 233 -2.15 -40.94 8.35
CA ASN A 233 -1.85 -41.19 6.94
C ASN A 233 -1.03 -40.03 6.35
N ILE A 234 0.03 -40.37 5.61
CA ILE A 234 0.89 -39.38 4.93
C ILE A 234 0.08 -38.53 3.95
N PHE A 235 -0.97 -39.10 3.34
CA PHE A 235 -1.87 -38.37 2.43
C PHE A 235 -2.58 -37.17 3.08
N LYS A 236 -2.69 -37.12 4.41
CA LYS A 236 -3.25 -35.96 5.13
C LYS A 236 -2.32 -34.75 5.13
N VAL A 237 -1.00 -34.98 5.07
CA VAL A 237 -0.02 -33.90 4.90
C VAL A 237 -0.24 -33.22 3.55
N PHE A 238 -0.41 -34.02 2.49
CA PHE A 238 -0.69 -33.48 1.16
C PHE A 238 -2.00 -32.69 1.14
N LEU A 239 -3.04 -33.20 1.79
CA LEU A 239 -4.33 -32.51 1.89
C LEU A 239 -4.24 -31.20 2.68
N ALA A 240 -3.46 -31.16 3.77
CA ALA A 240 -3.20 -29.96 4.56
C ALA A 240 -2.40 -28.89 3.81
N VAL A 241 -1.48 -29.28 2.92
CA VAL A 241 -0.76 -28.35 2.04
C VAL A 241 -1.68 -27.83 0.94
N MET A 242 -2.48 -28.70 0.33
CA MET A 242 -3.45 -28.32 -0.70
C MET A 242 -4.58 -27.44 -0.16
N ALA A 243 -4.93 -27.55 1.12
CA ALA A 243 -5.82 -26.64 1.83
C ALA A 243 -5.31 -25.19 1.80
N CYS A 244 -3.98 -24.98 1.93
CA CYS A 244 -3.36 -23.66 1.82
C CYS A 244 -3.21 -23.21 0.36
N ALA A 245 -2.91 -24.13 -0.55
CA ALA A 245 -2.66 -23.81 -1.96
C ALA A 245 -3.95 -23.46 -2.72
N THR A 246 -5.09 -24.07 -2.37
CA THR A 246 -6.36 -23.89 -3.10
C THR A 246 -6.85 -22.44 -3.10
N PRO A 247 -6.89 -21.71 -1.96
CA PRO A 247 -7.24 -20.29 -1.95
C PRO A 247 -6.30 -19.41 -2.80
N LEU A 248 -5.00 -19.73 -2.85
CA LEU A 248 -4.04 -18.99 -3.68
C LEU A 248 -4.26 -19.22 -5.19
N LEU A 249 -4.58 -20.46 -5.58
CA LEU A 249 -4.94 -20.79 -6.97
C LEU A 249 -6.24 -20.09 -7.39
N ALA A 250 -7.22 -20.06 -6.49
CA ALA A 250 -8.47 -19.35 -6.71
C ALA A 250 -8.25 -17.82 -6.83
N CYS A 251 -7.43 -17.24 -5.95
CA CYS A 251 -7.05 -15.83 -6.03
C CYS A 251 -6.31 -15.50 -7.32
N SER A 252 -5.38 -16.35 -7.76
CA SER A 252 -4.61 -16.13 -8.98
C SER A 252 -5.51 -16.18 -10.23
N THR A 253 -6.44 -17.14 -10.29
CA THR A 253 -7.40 -17.23 -11.39
C THR A 253 -8.41 -16.08 -11.38
N ALA A 254 -8.83 -15.63 -10.20
CA ALA A 254 -9.68 -14.46 -10.03
C ALA A 254 -9.00 -13.19 -10.57
N LEU A 255 -7.78 -12.88 -10.12
CA LEU A 255 -7.03 -11.72 -10.58
C LEU A 255 -6.70 -11.79 -12.08
N ALA A 256 -6.36 -12.98 -12.60
CA ALA A 256 -6.11 -13.17 -14.02
C ALA A 256 -7.34 -12.82 -14.88
N ILE A 257 -8.53 -13.29 -14.48
CA ILE A 257 -9.78 -12.96 -15.19
C ILE A 257 -10.07 -11.47 -15.11
N LEU A 258 -9.88 -10.84 -13.94
CA LEU A 258 -10.11 -9.40 -13.78
C LEU A 258 -9.18 -8.57 -14.67
N PHE A 259 -7.90 -8.94 -14.78
CA PHE A 259 -6.96 -8.29 -15.70
C PHE A 259 -7.32 -8.53 -17.17
N LEU A 260 -7.81 -9.73 -17.53
CA LEU A 260 -8.34 -10.01 -18.87
C LEU A 260 -9.59 -9.17 -19.20
N CYS A 261 -10.42 -8.86 -18.20
CA CYS A 261 -11.55 -7.93 -18.33
C CYS A 261 -11.14 -6.45 -18.38
N GLY A 262 -9.84 -6.13 -18.39
CA GLY A 262 -9.34 -4.77 -18.53
C GLY A 262 -9.22 -4.00 -17.22
N MET A 263 -9.24 -4.66 -16.05
CA MET A 263 -8.94 -4.01 -14.78
C MET A 263 -7.49 -3.51 -14.75
N ARG A 264 -7.29 -2.24 -14.35
CA ARG A 264 -5.96 -1.67 -14.14
C ARG A 264 -5.27 -2.33 -12.95
N PHE A 265 -3.99 -2.69 -13.11
CA PHE A 265 -3.16 -3.14 -11.99
C PHE A 265 -2.95 -2.01 -10.96
N SER A 266 -3.12 -2.32 -9.68
CA SER A 266 -2.81 -1.43 -8.56
C SER A 266 -2.02 -2.21 -7.52
N SER A 267 -1.00 -1.59 -6.91
CA SER A 267 -0.11 -2.25 -5.94
C SER A 267 -0.85 -2.76 -4.69
N ILE A 268 -2.00 -2.16 -4.37
CA ILE A 268 -2.86 -2.63 -3.27
C ILE A 268 -3.41 -4.05 -3.51
N LEU A 269 -3.55 -4.47 -4.78
CA LEU A 269 -4.02 -5.81 -5.14
C LEU A 269 -3.04 -6.91 -4.66
N CYS A 270 -1.77 -6.57 -4.42
CA CYS A 270 -0.79 -7.50 -3.86
C CYS A 270 -1.13 -7.96 -2.43
N VAL A 271 -2.06 -7.29 -1.74
CA VAL A 271 -2.54 -7.68 -0.41
C VAL A 271 -3.63 -8.76 -0.47
N ILE A 272 -4.36 -8.85 -1.58
CA ILE A 272 -5.50 -9.78 -1.77
C ILE A 272 -5.12 -11.24 -1.45
N PRO A 273 -4.00 -11.79 -1.96
CA PRO A 273 -3.64 -13.18 -1.67
C PRO A 273 -3.49 -13.48 -0.17
N PHE A 274 -3.05 -12.51 0.64
CA PHE A 274 -2.95 -12.68 2.10
C PHE A 274 -4.33 -12.77 2.75
N LEU A 275 -5.24 -11.90 2.33
CA LEU A 275 -6.62 -11.85 2.84
C LEU A 275 -7.37 -13.14 2.47
N VAL A 276 -7.28 -13.54 1.19
CA VAL A 276 -7.93 -14.75 0.68
C VAL A 276 -7.34 -16.01 1.29
N LEU A 277 -6.02 -16.09 1.49
CA LEU A 277 -5.40 -17.22 2.18
C LEU A 277 -5.92 -17.34 3.62
N SER A 278 -6.00 -16.23 4.34
CA SER A 278 -6.42 -16.21 5.76
C SER A 278 -7.88 -16.63 5.93
N ILE A 279 -8.76 -16.22 5.02
CA ILE A 279 -10.20 -16.55 5.07
C ILE A 279 -10.46 -17.95 4.48
N GLY A 280 -9.85 -18.26 3.34
CA GLY A 280 -10.10 -19.51 2.61
C GLY A 280 -9.58 -20.77 3.31
N ILE A 281 -8.49 -20.65 4.08
CA ILE A 281 -7.92 -21.80 4.79
C ILE A 281 -8.84 -22.35 5.89
N ASP A 282 -9.61 -21.48 6.55
CA ASP A 282 -10.54 -21.85 7.62
C ASP A 282 -11.64 -22.80 7.11
N SER A 283 -12.19 -22.48 5.93
CA SER A 283 -13.18 -23.33 5.25
C SER A 283 -12.62 -24.72 4.94
N SER A 284 -11.36 -24.78 4.52
CA SER A 284 -10.67 -26.06 4.28
C SER A 284 -10.45 -26.84 5.56
N TYR A 285 -10.07 -26.20 6.66
CA TYR A 285 -9.88 -26.88 7.94
C TYR A 285 -11.17 -27.46 8.51
N LEU A 286 -12.27 -26.70 8.42
CA LEU A 286 -13.57 -27.17 8.87
C LEU A 286 -13.97 -28.45 8.11
N MET A 287 -13.71 -28.49 6.80
CA MET A 287 -13.98 -29.67 5.98
C MET A 287 -13.09 -30.87 6.36
N ILE A 288 -11.78 -30.67 6.58
CA ILE A 288 -10.87 -31.73 7.08
C ILE A 288 -11.34 -32.27 8.42
N HIS A 289 -11.72 -31.37 9.34
CA HIS A 289 -12.14 -31.72 10.67
C HIS A 289 -13.36 -32.64 10.64
N GLU A 290 -14.41 -32.26 9.90
CA GLU A 290 -15.61 -33.08 9.81
C GLU A 290 -15.36 -34.40 9.07
N TRP A 291 -14.46 -34.44 8.08
CA TRP A 291 -14.09 -35.71 7.46
C TRP A 291 -13.40 -36.67 8.43
N GLN A 292 -12.47 -36.17 9.24
CA GLN A 292 -11.81 -37.00 10.26
C GLN A 292 -12.82 -37.49 11.30
N ARG A 293 -13.78 -36.64 11.68
CA ARG A 293 -14.87 -36.98 12.59
C ARG A 293 -15.80 -38.06 12.00
N VAL A 294 -16.35 -37.84 10.81
CA VAL A 294 -17.25 -38.80 10.12
C VAL A 294 -16.54 -40.13 9.87
N THR A 295 -15.26 -40.10 9.47
CA THR A 295 -14.45 -41.31 9.27
C THR A 295 -14.29 -42.09 10.58
N LYS A 296 -14.14 -41.39 11.72
CA LYS A 296 -14.10 -42.03 13.03
C LYS A 296 -15.47 -42.61 13.42
N GLU A 297 -16.56 -41.85 13.29
CA GLU A 297 -17.92 -42.33 13.63
C GLU A 297 -18.30 -43.60 12.85
N ILE A 298 -17.92 -43.68 11.57
CA ILE A 298 -18.13 -44.88 10.74
C ILE A 298 -17.26 -46.05 11.21
N ARG A 299 -16.00 -45.78 11.61
CA ARG A 299 -15.09 -46.81 12.12
C ARG A 299 -15.54 -47.37 13.47
N ASP A 300 -16.07 -46.53 14.34
CA ASP A 300 -16.55 -46.91 15.66
C ASP A 300 -17.92 -47.63 15.58
N GLY A 301 -18.47 -47.80 14.36
CA GLY A 301 -19.71 -48.54 14.10
C GLY A 301 -20.99 -47.74 14.36
N GLU A 302 -20.87 -46.46 14.72
CA GLU A 302 -22.01 -45.58 15.01
C GLU A 302 -22.79 -45.22 13.73
N LYS A 303 -22.14 -45.27 12.57
CA LYS A 303 -22.74 -45.01 11.25
C LYS A 303 -22.44 -46.15 10.26
N LYS A 304 -23.37 -46.42 9.33
CA LYS A 304 -23.20 -47.46 8.30
C LYS A 304 -21.99 -47.17 7.41
N SER A 305 -21.20 -48.18 7.09
CA SER A 305 -20.08 -48.08 6.15
C SER A 305 -20.58 -47.77 4.75
N GLY A 306 -20.57 -46.49 4.38
CA GLY A 306 -20.91 -46.02 3.03
C GLY A 306 -19.70 -45.88 2.11
N THR A 307 -19.97 -45.80 0.81
CA THR A 307 -19.02 -45.38 -0.24
C THR A 307 -18.39 -44.03 0.12
N VAL A 308 -17.21 -43.73 -0.43
CA VAL A 308 -16.52 -42.43 -0.25
C VAL A 308 -17.44 -41.24 -0.53
N GLY A 309 -18.30 -41.35 -1.55
CA GLY A 309 -19.29 -40.33 -1.88
C GLY A 309 -20.31 -40.07 -0.76
N HIS A 310 -20.71 -41.10 -0.01
CA HIS A 310 -21.61 -40.94 1.14
C HIS A 310 -20.91 -40.22 2.31
N ARG A 311 -19.63 -40.53 2.56
CA ARG A 311 -18.85 -39.81 3.57
C ARG A 311 -18.69 -38.34 3.19
N MET A 312 -18.40 -38.06 1.92
CA MET A 312 -18.27 -36.70 1.43
C MET A 312 -19.60 -35.94 1.48
N SER A 313 -20.72 -36.59 1.14
CA SER A 313 -22.04 -35.94 1.22
C SER A 313 -22.39 -35.55 2.66
N GLU A 314 -22.05 -36.39 3.64
CA GLU A 314 -22.27 -36.09 5.06
C GLU A 314 -21.42 -34.90 5.53
N VAL A 315 -20.14 -34.87 5.13
CA VAL A 315 -19.25 -33.74 5.45
C VAL A 315 -19.77 -32.44 4.84
N LEU A 316 -20.20 -32.49 3.57
CA LEU A 316 -20.74 -31.32 2.88
C LEU A 316 -22.12 -30.90 3.40
N SER A 317 -22.96 -31.82 3.88
CA SER A 317 -24.27 -31.46 4.45
C SER A 317 -24.13 -30.72 5.78
N GLU A 318 -23.13 -31.07 6.59
CA GLU A 318 -22.87 -30.41 7.88
C GLU A 318 -22.10 -29.10 7.71
N VAL A 319 -21.06 -29.08 6.88
CA VAL A 319 -20.12 -27.94 6.77
C VAL A 319 -20.49 -26.96 5.65
N GLY A 320 -21.07 -27.46 4.57
CA GLY A 320 -21.37 -26.67 3.36
C GLY A 320 -22.18 -25.41 3.63
N PRO A 321 -23.27 -25.45 4.44
CA PRO A 321 -24.03 -24.25 4.78
C PRO A 321 -23.20 -23.19 5.51
N ALA A 322 -22.33 -23.59 6.43
CA ALA A 322 -21.47 -22.66 7.17
C ALA A 322 -20.43 -21.98 6.25
N ILE A 323 -19.81 -22.74 5.35
CA ILE A 323 -18.88 -22.21 4.33
C ILE A 323 -19.60 -21.24 3.40
N LEU A 324 -20.81 -21.58 2.93
CA LEU A 324 -21.60 -20.72 2.05
C LEU A 324 -21.97 -19.39 2.71
N ILE A 325 -22.42 -19.43 3.98
CA ILE A 325 -22.75 -18.21 4.74
C ILE A 325 -21.50 -17.34 4.89
N SER A 326 -20.35 -17.93 5.24
CA SER A 326 -19.09 -17.21 5.36
C SER A 326 -18.66 -16.59 4.02
N ALA A 327 -18.78 -17.32 2.91
CA ALA A 327 -18.44 -16.80 1.58
C ALA A 327 -19.37 -15.64 1.16
N ILE A 328 -20.69 -15.80 1.29
CA ILE A 328 -21.67 -14.77 0.93
C ILE A 328 -21.48 -13.51 1.77
N THR A 329 -21.25 -13.64 3.08
CA THR A 329 -21.07 -12.48 3.96
C THR A 329 -19.82 -11.68 3.60
N ASN A 330 -18.70 -12.34 3.28
CA ASN A 330 -17.49 -11.67 2.79
C ASN A 330 -17.72 -10.99 1.43
N ILE A 331 -18.37 -11.69 0.49
CA ILE A 331 -18.70 -11.14 -0.83
C ILE A 331 -19.61 -9.90 -0.69
N LEU A 332 -20.64 -9.95 0.15
CA LEU A 332 -21.53 -8.80 0.37
C LEU A 332 -20.81 -7.63 1.05
N ALA A 333 -19.93 -7.91 2.02
CA ALA A 333 -19.12 -6.87 2.67
C ALA A 333 -18.21 -6.15 1.65
N ASP A 334 -17.51 -6.90 0.79
CA ASP A 334 -16.69 -6.33 -0.28
C ASP A 334 -17.54 -5.60 -1.33
N ALA A 335 -18.74 -6.10 -1.65
CA ALA A 335 -19.66 -5.43 -2.57
C ALA A 335 -20.10 -4.06 -2.05
N VAL A 336 -20.41 -3.95 -0.75
CA VAL A 336 -20.71 -2.65 -0.11
C VAL A 336 -19.48 -1.74 -0.12
N GLY A 337 -18.28 -2.31 0.06
CA GLY A 337 -17.00 -1.62 -0.08
C GLY A 337 -16.81 -1.02 -1.49
N CYS A 338 -17.21 -1.73 -2.53
CA CYS A 338 -17.17 -1.24 -3.92
C CYS A 338 -18.04 0.01 -4.12
N PHE A 339 -19.19 0.13 -3.46
CA PHE A 339 -20.06 1.30 -3.64
C PHE A 339 -19.54 2.56 -2.94
N THR A 340 -18.99 2.43 -1.72
CA THR A 340 -18.71 3.59 -0.86
C THR A 340 -17.28 4.10 -0.97
N SER A 341 -16.34 3.29 -1.46
CA SER A 341 -14.91 3.58 -1.33
C SER A 341 -14.34 4.48 -2.43
N SER A 342 -13.14 5.03 -2.19
CA SER A 342 -12.35 5.72 -3.21
C SER A 342 -11.91 4.77 -4.34
N PRO A 343 -11.57 5.27 -5.55
CA PRO A 343 -11.28 4.43 -6.71
C PRO A 343 -10.24 3.32 -6.47
N GLU A 344 -9.15 3.60 -5.74
CA GLU A 344 -8.13 2.58 -5.44
C GLU A 344 -8.63 1.50 -4.49
N ILE A 345 -9.40 1.88 -3.46
CA ILE A 345 -9.98 0.91 -2.52
C ILE A 345 -11.09 0.11 -3.20
N ARG A 346 -11.83 0.71 -4.14
CA ARG A 346 -12.80 -0.01 -4.97
C ARG A 346 -12.14 -1.13 -5.78
N LEU A 347 -10.95 -0.90 -6.35
CA LEU A 347 -10.21 -1.95 -7.05
C LEU A 347 -9.85 -3.11 -6.12
N LEU A 348 -9.40 -2.81 -4.89
CA LEU A 348 -9.16 -3.82 -3.86
C LEU A 348 -10.43 -4.62 -3.54
N CYS A 349 -11.56 -3.95 -3.29
CA CYS A 349 -12.83 -4.59 -2.98
C CYS A 349 -13.34 -5.46 -4.14
N ILE A 350 -13.27 -4.99 -5.39
CA ILE A 350 -13.66 -5.81 -6.56
C ILE A 350 -12.75 -7.04 -6.68
N GLY A 351 -11.44 -6.87 -6.47
CA GLY A 351 -10.47 -7.95 -6.48
C GLY A 351 -10.75 -9.01 -5.40
N ASN A 352 -11.00 -8.58 -4.16
CA ASN A 352 -11.37 -9.48 -3.06
C ASN A 352 -12.71 -10.17 -3.31
N LEU A 353 -13.75 -9.43 -3.72
CA LEU A 353 -15.07 -9.94 -4.06
C LEU A 353 -14.98 -11.13 -5.02
N PHE A 354 -14.28 -10.94 -6.14
CA PHE A 354 -14.15 -11.97 -7.17
C PHE A 354 -13.24 -13.12 -6.72
N SER A 355 -12.19 -12.81 -5.94
CA SER A 355 -11.30 -13.84 -5.37
C SER A 355 -12.01 -14.73 -4.35
N MET A 356 -12.89 -14.17 -3.51
CA MET A 356 -13.71 -14.93 -2.56
C MET A 356 -14.75 -15.78 -3.27
N PHE A 357 -15.37 -15.25 -4.32
CA PHE A 357 -16.29 -16.02 -5.16
C PHE A 357 -15.58 -17.23 -5.81
N MET A 358 -14.40 -17.01 -6.42
CA MET A 358 -13.61 -18.11 -6.96
C MET A 358 -13.11 -19.06 -5.88
N ALA A 359 -12.73 -18.56 -4.71
CA ALA A 359 -12.29 -19.40 -3.59
C ALA A 359 -13.41 -20.34 -3.13
N TYR A 360 -14.64 -19.85 -3.04
CA TYR A 360 -15.81 -20.71 -2.74
C TYR A 360 -16.01 -21.79 -3.81
N LEU A 361 -15.93 -21.44 -5.10
CA LEU A 361 -16.06 -22.42 -6.18
C LEU A 361 -14.97 -23.49 -6.13
N TYR A 362 -13.71 -23.09 -5.92
CA TYR A 362 -12.58 -24.01 -5.79
C TYR A 362 -12.69 -24.87 -4.53
N GLN A 363 -13.21 -24.32 -3.43
CA GLN A 363 -13.44 -25.05 -2.19
C GLN A 363 -14.47 -26.17 -2.40
N MET A 364 -15.63 -25.85 -2.98
CA MET A 364 -16.73 -26.80 -3.16
C MET A 364 -16.48 -27.83 -4.27
N SER A 365 -15.70 -27.48 -5.30
CA SER A 365 -15.42 -28.37 -6.44
C SER A 365 -14.05 -29.04 -6.32
N PHE A 366 -12.97 -28.27 -6.46
CA PHE A 366 -11.60 -28.76 -6.54
C PHE A 366 -11.15 -29.43 -5.24
N TYR A 367 -11.31 -28.74 -4.10
CA TYR A 367 -10.84 -29.25 -2.82
C TYR A 367 -11.70 -30.42 -2.31
N SER A 368 -13.02 -30.36 -2.48
CA SER A 368 -13.93 -31.49 -2.21
C SER A 368 -13.63 -32.71 -3.08
N GLY A 369 -13.35 -32.52 -4.37
CA GLY A 369 -12.93 -33.58 -5.28
C GLY A 369 -11.61 -34.21 -4.86
N LEU A 370 -10.61 -33.38 -4.55
CA LEU A 370 -9.31 -33.81 -4.05
C LEU A 370 -9.46 -34.64 -2.76
N MET A 371 -10.29 -34.17 -1.84
CA MET A 371 -10.56 -34.85 -0.58
C MET A 371 -11.25 -36.20 -0.78
N SER A 372 -12.16 -36.30 -1.76
CA SER A 372 -12.77 -37.57 -2.15
C SER A 372 -11.73 -38.55 -2.71
N VAL A 373 -10.77 -38.08 -3.50
CA VAL A 373 -9.69 -38.92 -4.04
C VAL A 373 -8.77 -39.41 -2.92
N VAL A 374 -8.29 -38.51 -2.06
CA VAL A 374 -7.46 -38.86 -0.90
C VAL A 374 -8.23 -39.81 0.04
N GLY A 375 -9.53 -39.57 0.22
CA GLY A 375 -10.42 -40.42 1.01
C GLY A 375 -10.52 -41.85 0.48
N LYS A 376 -10.54 -42.05 -0.85
CA LYS A 376 -10.48 -43.39 -1.45
C LYS A 376 -9.20 -44.13 -1.08
N PHE A 377 -8.05 -43.44 -1.16
CA PHE A 377 -6.76 -44.02 -0.79
C PHE A 377 -6.66 -44.31 0.71
N GLU A 378 -7.18 -43.43 1.55
CA GLU A 378 -7.27 -43.62 3.00
C GLU A 378 -8.08 -44.87 3.36
N ILE A 379 -9.28 -45.01 2.79
CA ILE A 379 -10.15 -46.18 3.05
C ILE A 379 -9.54 -47.47 2.53
N ALA A 380 -8.88 -47.43 1.37
CA ALA A 380 -8.19 -48.59 0.81
C ALA A 380 -6.99 -49.01 1.69
N ALA A 381 -6.24 -48.05 2.22
CA ALA A 381 -5.13 -48.31 3.13
C ALA A 381 -5.63 -48.93 4.45
N GLU A 382 -6.69 -48.38 5.04
CA GLU A 382 -7.32 -48.94 6.25
C GLU A 382 -7.80 -50.38 6.02
N LYS A 383 -8.49 -50.66 4.90
CA LYS A 383 -8.97 -52.01 4.57
C LYS A 383 -7.83 -53.02 4.43
N ASN A 384 -6.68 -52.59 3.87
CA ASN A 384 -5.51 -53.45 3.78
C ASN A 384 -4.89 -53.75 5.15
N GLU A 385 -4.83 -52.76 6.04
CA GLU A 385 -4.35 -52.94 7.41
C GLU A 385 -5.25 -53.89 8.22
N ASP A 386 -6.58 -53.74 8.08
CA ASP A 386 -7.57 -54.61 8.69
C ASP A 386 -7.47 -56.05 8.14
N ASN A 387 -7.23 -56.23 6.84
CA ASN A 387 -7.00 -57.55 6.26
C ASN A 387 -5.73 -58.22 6.80
N ILE A 388 -4.62 -57.48 6.91
CA ILE A 388 -3.35 -58.00 7.43
C ILE A 388 -3.50 -58.40 8.91
N THR A 389 -4.14 -57.57 9.71
CA THR A 389 -4.37 -57.84 11.14
C THR A 389 -5.30 -59.04 11.33
N ASN A 390 -6.37 -59.16 10.55
CA ASN A 390 -7.25 -60.34 10.58
C ASN A 390 -6.52 -61.64 10.19
N ILE A 391 -5.66 -61.60 9.16
CA ILE A 391 -4.83 -62.75 8.76
C ILE A 391 -3.82 -63.12 9.87
N ALA A 392 -3.21 -62.13 10.52
CA ALA A 392 -2.28 -62.36 11.63
C ALA A 392 -3.00 -63.00 12.84
N ILE A 393 -4.20 -62.51 13.19
CA ILE A 393 -5.03 -63.07 14.27
C ILE A 393 -5.40 -64.53 13.96
N GLN A 394 -5.81 -64.82 12.72
CA GLN A 394 -6.17 -66.17 12.28
C GLN A 394 -4.97 -67.14 12.30
N LYS A 395 -3.76 -66.67 11.94
CA LYS A 395 -2.52 -67.46 12.00
C LYS A 395 -2.05 -67.75 13.43
N THR A 396 -2.43 -66.93 14.41
CA THR A 396 -1.95 -67.07 15.79
C THR A 396 -2.81 -68.05 16.62
N GLN A 397 -3.82 -68.71 16.03
CA GLN A 397 -4.70 -69.73 16.66
C GLN A 397 -5.07 -69.43 18.13
N VAL A 398 -5.47 -68.19 18.43
CA VAL A 398 -6.07 -67.91 19.74
C VAL A 398 -7.53 -68.33 19.66
N ASN A 399 -7.92 -69.29 20.50
CA ASN A 399 -9.25 -69.87 20.54
C ASN A 399 -10.26 -68.86 21.13
N ILE A 400 -10.68 -67.87 20.32
CA ILE A 400 -11.67 -66.86 20.72
C ILE A 400 -13.06 -67.47 20.51
N ARG A 401 -13.47 -68.33 21.44
CA ARG A 401 -14.87 -68.75 21.57
C ARG A 401 -15.70 -67.51 21.94
N LYS A 402 -16.60 -67.08 21.05
CA LYS A 402 -17.71 -66.13 21.30
C LYS A 402 -17.31 -64.86 22.06
N TYR A 403 -16.75 -63.88 21.35
CA TYR A 403 -17.01 -62.48 21.67
C TYR A 403 -17.33 -61.77 20.35
N SER A 404 -18.61 -61.47 20.14
CA SER A 404 -19.03 -60.45 19.18
C SER A 404 -18.44 -59.11 19.65
N GLU A 405 -17.86 -58.37 18.72
CA GLU A 405 -17.21 -57.05 18.90
C GLU A 405 -15.75 -57.09 19.38
N ILE A 406 -14.84 -57.44 18.46
CA ILE A 406 -13.44 -57.01 18.54
C ILE A 406 -13.41 -55.51 18.18
N THR A 407 -13.75 -54.65 19.13
CA THR A 407 -13.49 -53.21 19.00
C THR A 407 -11.98 -52.99 19.10
N ARG A 408 -11.37 -52.40 18.06
CA ARG A 408 -9.95 -52.02 18.03
C ARG A 408 -9.69 -51.11 19.24
N LYS A 409 -8.92 -51.59 20.23
CA LYS A 409 -8.60 -50.82 21.45
C LYS A 409 -8.08 -49.42 21.08
N ASN A 410 -8.72 -48.39 21.63
CA ASN A 410 -8.22 -47.01 21.55
C ASN A 410 -6.76 -46.97 22.02
N SER A 411 -5.91 -46.18 21.37
CA SER A 411 -4.52 -46.05 21.83
C SER A 411 -4.47 -45.29 23.15
N ARG A 412 -3.46 -45.60 23.96
CA ARG A 412 -3.17 -44.92 25.24
C ARG A 412 -3.09 -43.39 25.09
N PHE A 413 -2.84 -42.88 23.88
CA PHE A 413 -2.81 -41.44 23.60
C PHE A 413 -4.22 -40.84 23.52
N HIS A 414 -5.18 -41.48 22.86
CA HIS A 414 -6.56 -40.97 22.73
C HIS A 414 -7.25 -40.91 24.09
N ASP A 415 -7.14 -41.98 24.88
CA ASP A 415 -7.81 -42.04 26.19
C ASP A 415 -7.22 -41.03 27.18
N LYS A 416 -5.88 -40.87 27.19
CA LYS A 416 -5.23 -39.83 28.02
C LYS A 416 -5.62 -38.42 27.57
N SER A 417 -5.54 -38.12 26.28
CA SER A 417 -5.83 -36.77 25.76
C SER A 417 -7.31 -36.39 25.88
N LYS A 418 -8.25 -37.31 25.64
CA LYS A 418 -9.69 -37.08 25.87
C LYS A 418 -9.98 -36.72 27.34
N LEU A 419 -9.32 -37.42 28.27
CA LEU A 419 -9.45 -37.12 29.70
C LEU A 419 -8.89 -35.73 30.06
N TYR A 420 -7.72 -35.37 29.52
CA TYR A 420 -7.14 -34.04 29.72
C TYR A 420 -7.98 -32.92 29.12
N ILE A 421 -8.42 -33.06 27.86
CA ILE A 421 -9.24 -32.06 27.16
C ILE A 421 -10.59 -31.88 27.86
N SER A 422 -11.28 -32.97 28.22
CA SER A 422 -12.56 -32.89 28.92
C SER A 422 -12.43 -32.31 30.33
N LYS A 423 -11.34 -32.61 31.05
CA LYS A 423 -11.05 -32.01 32.36
C LYS A 423 -10.77 -30.51 32.23
N TYR A 424 -9.97 -30.10 31.25
CA TYR A 424 -9.69 -28.69 30.98
C TYR A 424 -10.94 -27.93 30.55
N MET A 425 -11.72 -28.47 29.61
CA MET A 425 -12.99 -27.88 29.19
C MET A 425 -13.98 -27.74 30.34
N ARG A 426 -14.08 -28.74 31.21
CA ARG A 426 -14.95 -28.64 32.39
C ARG A 426 -14.49 -27.56 33.36
N VAL A 427 -13.18 -27.42 33.58
CA VAL A 427 -12.62 -26.33 34.41
C VAL A 427 -12.90 -24.98 33.76
N TYR A 428 -12.66 -24.84 32.45
CA TYR A 428 -12.93 -23.63 31.70
C TYR A 428 -14.41 -23.23 31.74
N VAL A 429 -15.32 -24.17 31.47
CA VAL A 429 -16.78 -23.94 31.53
C VAL A 429 -17.22 -23.57 32.94
N ASN A 430 -16.72 -24.26 33.98
CA ASN A 430 -17.06 -23.90 35.36
C ASN A 430 -16.58 -22.49 35.72
N ILE A 431 -15.37 -22.10 35.31
CA ILE A 431 -14.83 -20.76 35.52
C ILE A 431 -15.71 -19.71 34.81
N ILE A 432 -16.08 -19.93 33.55
CA ILE A 432 -16.89 -18.94 32.81
C ILE A 432 -18.33 -18.89 33.30
N ALA A 433 -18.91 -20.03 33.68
CA ALA A 433 -20.28 -20.12 34.16
C ALA A 433 -20.44 -19.57 35.59
N HIS A 434 -19.36 -19.34 36.33
CA HIS A 434 -19.44 -18.65 37.62
C HIS A 434 -20.01 -17.24 37.44
N ALA A 435 -21.10 -16.93 38.13
CA ALA A 435 -21.85 -15.69 37.98
C ALA A 435 -20.97 -14.44 38.11
N SER A 436 -20.02 -14.41 39.05
CA SER A 436 -19.09 -13.29 39.23
C SER A 436 -18.19 -13.05 38.02
N ILE A 437 -17.67 -14.13 37.41
CA ILE A 437 -16.80 -14.07 36.24
C ILE A 437 -17.62 -13.70 35.00
N ALA A 438 -18.81 -14.26 34.83
CA ALA A 438 -19.73 -13.87 33.76
C ALA A 438 -20.09 -12.38 33.82
N THR A 439 -20.41 -11.85 35.00
CA THR A 439 -20.68 -10.41 35.19
C THR A 439 -19.42 -9.58 34.91
N LEU A 440 -18.24 -10.01 35.35
CA LEU A 440 -16.98 -9.34 35.05
C LEU A 440 -16.72 -9.26 33.53
N ILE A 441 -16.95 -10.34 32.79
CA ILE A 441 -16.78 -10.37 31.32
C ILE A 441 -17.70 -9.36 30.66
N ILE A 442 -18.97 -9.28 31.10
CA ILE A 442 -19.94 -8.30 30.57
C ILE A 442 -19.48 -6.87 30.88
N VAL A 443 -19.03 -6.59 32.11
CA VAL A 443 -18.52 -5.27 32.49
C VAL A 443 -17.29 -4.87 31.67
N LEU A 444 -16.35 -5.81 31.48
CA LEU A 444 -15.16 -5.59 30.65
C LEU A 444 -15.55 -5.32 29.19
N TYR A 445 -16.53 -6.05 28.65
CA TYR A 445 -17.02 -5.84 27.29
C TYR A 445 -17.70 -4.48 27.12
N ILE A 446 -18.53 -4.06 28.08
CA ILE A 446 -19.15 -2.72 28.06
C ILE A 446 -18.07 -1.64 28.15
N THR A 447 -17.08 -1.81 29.02
CA THR A 447 -15.95 -0.87 29.15
C THR A 447 -15.17 -0.78 27.84
N TYR A 448 -14.91 -1.91 27.19
CA TYR A 448 -14.27 -1.97 25.87
C TYR A 448 -15.08 -1.23 24.80
N ILE A 449 -16.41 -1.36 24.78
CA ILE A 449 -17.28 -0.61 23.86
C ILE A 449 -17.18 0.89 24.12
N ILE A 450 -17.26 1.32 25.39
CA ILE A 450 -17.17 2.75 25.76
C ILE A 450 -15.84 3.34 25.29
N ILE A 451 -14.73 2.66 25.55
CA ILE A 451 -13.39 3.09 25.09
C ILE A 451 -13.32 3.13 23.56
N SER A 452 -13.90 2.14 22.87
CA SER A 452 -13.91 2.08 21.41
C SER A 452 -14.70 3.25 20.80
N VAL A 453 -15.89 3.55 21.32
CA VAL A 453 -16.70 4.70 20.88
C VAL A 453 -15.95 6.01 21.15
N TRP A 454 -15.36 6.15 22.33
CA TRP A 454 -14.54 7.32 22.65
C TRP A 454 -13.36 7.48 21.69
N GLY A 455 -12.68 6.39 21.34
CA GLY A 455 -11.59 6.37 20.36
C GLY A 455 -12.03 6.81 18.96
N ILE A 456 -13.20 6.34 18.51
CA ILE A 456 -13.77 6.73 17.20
C ILE A 456 -14.00 8.24 17.15
N THR A 457 -14.52 8.86 18.22
CA THR A 457 -14.77 10.32 18.25
C THR A 457 -13.51 11.19 18.19
N ARG A 458 -12.33 10.64 18.53
CA ARG A 458 -11.04 11.35 18.47
C ARG A 458 -10.19 11.01 17.25
N MET A 459 -10.68 10.15 16.35
CA MET A 459 -9.89 9.72 15.20
C MET A 459 -9.84 10.84 14.16
N ASN A 460 -8.67 11.48 14.00
CA ASN A 460 -8.45 12.43 12.93
C ASN A 460 -8.43 11.73 11.57
N ILE A 461 -9.24 12.23 10.63
CA ILE A 461 -9.30 11.72 9.27
C ILE A 461 -8.17 12.36 8.47
N SER A 462 -7.00 11.71 8.41
CA SER A 462 -5.91 12.12 7.54
C SER A 462 -5.29 10.92 6.84
N LEU A 463 -5.66 10.69 5.57
CA LEU A 463 -4.90 9.79 4.69
C LEU A 463 -3.73 10.55 4.08
N THR A 464 -2.55 10.39 4.65
CA THR A 464 -1.31 10.93 4.08
C THR A 464 -0.75 9.97 3.01
N PRO A 465 -0.42 10.45 1.80
CA PRO A 465 0.10 9.62 0.72
C PRO A 465 1.45 8.95 1.07
N GLN A 466 2.17 9.48 2.06
CA GLN A 466 3.44 8.95 2.57
C GLN A 466 3.38 7.47 3.00
N LYS A 467 2.19 6.98 3.38
CA LYS A 467 2.01 5.59 3.80
C LYS A 467 1.95 4.60 2.64
N LEU A 468 1.86 5.08 1.41
CA LEU A 468 1.77 4.25 0.20
C LEU A 468 3.15 3.94 -0.42
N PHE A 469 4.18 4.70 -0.04
CA PHE A 469 5.54 4.53 -0.56
C PHE A 469 6.37 3.62 0.33
N ALA A 470 7.40 2.99 -0.24
CA ALA A 470 8.41 2.27 0.53
C ALA A 470 9.12 3.24 1.50
N ALA A 471 9.51 2.75 2.68
CA ALA A 471 10.05 3.60 3.75
C ALA A 471 11.35 4.35 3.37
N ASP A 472 12.09 3.83 2.40
CA ASP A 472 13.33 4.39 1.84
C ASP A 472 13.08 5.35 0.67
N SER A 473 11.84 5.51 0.20
CA SER A 473 11.53 6.28 -1.00
C SER A 473 11.86 7.78 -0.84
N PRO A 474 12.62 8.39 -1.78
CA PRO A 474 12.87 9.84 -1.80
C PRO A 474 11.60 10.69 -1.88
N LEU A 475 10.52 10.12 -2.43
CA LEU A 475 9.20 10.76 -2.52
C LEU A 475 8.63 11.13 -1.15
N ILE A 476 8.97 10.41 -0.08
CA ILE A 476 8.51 10.74 1.28
C ILE A 476 9.12 12.06 1.75
N LYS A 477 10.40 12.29 1.47
CA LYS A 477 11.07 13.56 1.81
C LYS A 477 10.52 14.70 0.97
N LEU A 478 10.33 14.46 -0.32
CA LEU A 478 9.73 15.44 -1.23
C LEU A 478 8.31 15.82 -0.78
N ASP A 479 7.46 14.85 -0.45
CA ASP A 479 6.09 15.11 0.02
C ASP A 479 6.07 15.95 1.30
N LYS A 480 6.95 15.66 2.26
CA LYS A 480 7.12 16.51 3.47
C LYS A 480 7.51 17.94 3.12
N LEU A 481 8.41 18.14 2.16
CA LEU A 481 8.80 19.48 1.71
C LEU A 481 7.63 20.19 1.01
N ARG A 482 6.86 19.48 0.18
CA ARG A 482 5.67 20.03 -0.48
C ARG A 482 4.58 20.40 0.52
N ILE A 483 4.27 19.54 1.48
CA ILE A 483 3.30 19.83 2.55
C ILE A 483 3.74 21.06 3.36
N LYS A 484 5.03 21.17 3.66
CA LYS A 484 5.54 22.28 4.48
C LYS A 484 5.58 23.61 3.75
N TYR A 485 6.02 23.63 2.49
CA TYR A 485 6.34 24.87 1.77
C TYR A 485 5.45 25.17 0.57
N GLN A 486 4.80 24.18 -0.03
CA GLN A 486 4.00 24.35 -1.25
C GLN A 486 2.50 24.38 -0.95
N ILE A 487 1.99 23.41 -0.19
CA ILE A 487 0.55 23.27 0.10
C ILE A 487 -0.06 24.52 0.76
N PRO A 488 0.56 25.15 1.79
CA PRO A 488 -0.05 26.32 2.45
C PRO A 488 -0.34 27.47 1.48
N PHE A 489 0.40 27.58 0.38
CA PHE A 489 0.19 28.61 -0.63
C PHE A 489 -0.99 28.30 -1.57
N PHE A 490 -1.35 27.03 -1.74
CA PHE A 490 -2.48 26.60 -2.58
C PHE A 490 -3.75 26.32 -1.77
N THR A 491 -3.64 26.08 -0.46
CA THR A 491 -4.77 25.82 0.44
C THR A 491 -5.17 27.03 1.28
N MET A 492 -4.79 28.26 0.90
CA MET A 492 -5.43 29.47 1.43
C MET A 492 -6.84 29.61 0.86
N ALA A 493 -7.72 28.69 1.28
CA ALA A 493 -9.16 28.75 1.13
C ALA A 493 -9.78 27.94 2.29
N SER A 494 -9.68 28.51 3.50
CA SER A 494 -10.66 28.41 4.59
C SER A 494 -10.19 29.25 5.77
#